data_AF-A0A7J2T6R2-F1
#
_entry.id   AF-A0A7J2T6R2-F1
#
_cell.length_a   1.000
_cell.length_b   1.000
_cell.length_c   1.000
_cell.angle_alpha   90.00
_cell.angle_beta   90.00
_cell.angle_gamma   90.00
#
_symmetry.space_group_name_H-M   'P 1'
#
loop_
_entity.id
_entity.type
_entity.pdbx_description
1 polymer ?
#
loop_
_entity_poly.entity_id
_entity_poly.type
_entity_poly.pdbx_seq_one_letter_code
_entity_poly.pdbx_strand_id
1 'polypeptide(L)'
;AWYPGTVWNPHGKSVVMYSDWEGYEGRTTYAEIGGCYYAARLAVCEQLVKEQRQAKVIVLRESRPGYIMPVGVWQVRENVRNAMRQKPYVFKTLNEALSFISGRFQIPIQKWIMKSEILKQVIFQKRITDFIRK
;
A
#
# COMPACT_ATOMS: atom_id res chain seq x y z
N ALA A 1 2.99 5.91 -5.85
CA ALA A 1 2.65 6.75 -7.01
C ALA A 1 3.54 7.98 -7.04
N TRP A 2 4.11 8.30 -8.20
CA TRP A 2 5.06 9.40 -8.40
C TRP A 2 4.44 10.46 -9.31
N TYR A 3 4.27 11.66 -8.78
CA TYR A 3 3.72 12.78 -9.52
C TYR A 3 4.72 13.31 -10.58
N PRO A 4 4.20 13.86 -11.71
CA PRO A 4 4.99 14.66 -12.65
C PRO A 4 5.88 15.68 -11.93
N GLY A 5 7.15 15.77 -12.33
CA GLY A 5 8.13 16.72 -11.76
C GLY A 5 8.79 16.26 -10.46
N THR A 6 8.46 15.07 -9.94
CA THR A 6 9.26 14.44 -8.88
C THR A 6 10.51 13.78 -9.48
N VAL A 7 11.55 13.57 -8.66
CA VAL A 7 12.80 12.90 -9.08
C VAL A 7 12.55 11.54 -9.75
N TRP A 8 11.46 10.87 -9.39
CA TRP A 8 11.07 9.55 -9.90
C TRP A 8 10.07 9.61 -11.06
N ASN A 9 9.69 10.81 -11.50
CA ASN A 9 8.89 11.06 -12.70
C ASN A 9 9.20 12.46 -13.29
N PRO A 10 10.46 12.72 -13.70
CA PRO A 10 10.93 14.06 -14.04
C PRO A 10 10.31 14.62 -15.34
N HIS A 11 9.93 13.75 -16.28
CA HIS A 11 9.35 14.13 -17.58
C HIS A 11 7.93 13.60 -17.83
N GLY A 12 7.29 12.93 -16.87
CA GLY A 12 5.98 12.34 -17.10
C GLY A 12 4.86 13.38 -17.12
N LYS A 13 3.96 13.27 -18.09
CA LYS A 13 2.75 14.09 -18.19
C LYS A 13 1.62 13.63 -17.25
N SER A 14 1.78 12.48 -16.59
CA SER A 14 0.78 11.86 -15.72
C SER A 14 1.43 11.17 -14.51
N VAL A 15 0.65 10.94 -13.46
CA VAL A 15 1.11 10.25 -12.24
C VAL A 15 1.42 8.78 -12.53
N VAL A 16 2.66 8.36 -12.30
CA VAL A 16 3.06 6.96 -12.47
C VAL A 16 2.75 6.18 -11.19
N MET A 17 1.89 5.17 -11.30
CA MET A 17 1.53 4.30 -10.19
C MET A 17 2.09 2.90 -10.44
N TYR A 18 3.08 2.53 -9.63
CA TYR A 18 3.53 1.15 -9.51
C TYR A 18 2.78 0.43 -8.40
N SER A 19 2.62 -0.88 -8.55
CA SER A 19 2.01 -1.75 -7.55
C SER A 19 2.62 -3.14 -7.65
N ASP A 20 3.22 -3.60 -6.56
CA ASP A 20 3.64 -4.98 -6.37
C ASP A 20 2.82 -5.62 -5.24
N TRP A 21 2.61 -6.92 -5.33
CA TRP A 21 1.88 -7.70 -4.33
C TRP A 21 2.49 -9.10 -4.20
N GLU A 22 2.14 -9.79 -3.12
CA GLU A 22 2.43 -11.20 -2.91
C GLU A 22 1.22 -11.91 -2.30
N GLY A 23 1.09 -13.20 -2.59
CA GLY A 23 0.07 -14.05 -2.01
C GLY A 23 0.53 -14.65 -0.68
N TYR A 24 -0.23 -15.62 -0.18
CA TYR A 24 0.13 -16.36 1.04
C TYR A 24 1.47 -17.10 0.91
N GLU A 25 1.75 -17.66 -0.27
CA GLU A 25 3.00 -18.38 -0.56
C GLU A 25 4.21 -17.46 -0.78
N GLY A 26 4.00 -16.14 -0.66
CA GLY A 26 5.03 -15.14 -0.92
C GLY A 26 5.26 -14.93 -2.42
N ARG A 27 6.49 -14.57 -2.76
CA ARG A 27 6.91 -14.19 -4.12
C ARG A 27 8.26 -14.83 -4.45
N THR A 28 8.40 -15.32 -5.68
CA THR A 28 9.63 -15.92 -6.21
C THR A 28 10.41 -14.98 -7.14
N THR A 29 9.75 -13.97 -7.70
CA THR A 29 10.36 -12.97 -8.59
C THR A 29 10.71 -11.67 -7.86
N TYR A 30 11.62 -10.88 -8.41
CA TYR A 30 11.95 -9.57 -7.84
C TYR A 30 10.81 -8.56 -8.02
N ALA A 31 10.63 -7.65 -7.06
CA ALA A 31 9.62 -6.58 -7.10
C ALA A 31 9.92 -5.52 -8.17
N GLU A 32 8.92 -5.08 -8.93
CA GLU A 32 9.07 -4.05 -9.98
C GLU A 32 9.45 -2.69 -9.38
N ILE A 33 8.87 -2.35 -8.21
CA ILE A 33 9.21 -1.19 -7.38
C ILE A 33 10.61 -1.30 -6.74
N GLY A 34 11.21 -2.49 -6.78
CA GLY A 34 12.50 -2.81 -6.18
C GLY A 34 12.51 -2.65 -4.66
N GLY A 35 13.61 -2.11 -4.12
CA GLY A 35 13.90 -2.09 -2.68
C GLY A 35 12.82 -1.45 -1.79
N CYS A 36 12.01 -0.52 -2.33
CA CYS A 36 10.92 0.10 -1.58
C CYS A 36 9.85 -0.92 -1.15
N TYR A 37 9.59 -1.95 -1.97
CA TYR A 37 8.65 -3.02 -1.63
C TYR A 37 9.13 -3.79 -0.40
N TYR A 38 10.38 -4.27 -0.45
CA TYR A 38 10.96 -5.07 0.63
C TYR A 38 11.11 -4.28 1.93
N ALA A 39 11.43 -2.98 1.84
CA ALA A 39 11.46 -2.10 3.01
C ALA A 39 10.10 -1.97 3.70
N ALA A 40 9.03 -1.79 2.92
CA ALA A 40 7.67 -1.72 3.46
C ALA A 40 7.24 -3.07 4.05
N ARG A 41 7.49 -4.17 3.32
CA ARG A 41 7.19 -5.54 3.75
C ARG A 41 7.86 -5.87 5.08
N LEU A 42 9.16 -5.63 5.20
CA LEU A 42 9.91 -5.89 6.42
C LEU A 42 9.32 -5.14 7.62
N ALA A 43 9.09 -3.84 7.48
CA ALA A 43 8.55 -3.00 8.55
C ALA A 43 7.17 -3.47 9.04
N VAL A 44 6.30 -3.92 8.13
CA VAL A 44 5.00 -4.49 8.46
C VAL A 44 5.14 -5.85 9.15
N CYS A 45 5.97 -6.74 8.59
CA CYS A 45 6.19 -8.08 9.14
C CYS A 45 6.76 -8.03 10.56
N GLU A 46 7.70 -7.12 10.85
CA GLU A 46 8.23 -6.89 12.21
C GLU A 46 7.10 -6.66 13.22
N GLN A 47 6.13 -5.82 12.87
CA GLN A 47 4.99 -5.53 13.74
C GLN A 47 4.03 -6.72 13.86
N LEU A 48 3.71 -7.40 12.76
CA LEU A 48 2.82 -8.57 12.78
C LEU A 48 3.40 -9.74 13.60
N VAL A 49 4.72 -9.96 13.51
CA VAL A 49 5.43 -10.94 14.33
C VAL A 49 5.36 -10.57 15.81
N LYS A 50 5.60 -9.29 16.15
CA LYS A 50 5.50 -8.80 17.52
C LYS A 50 4.08 -8.97 18.09
N GLU A 51 3.05 -8.73 17.28
CA GLU A 51 1.65 -8.91 17.67
C GLU A 51 1.20 -10.38 17.64
N GLN A 52 2.00 -11.29 17.08
CA GLN A 52 1.63 -12.68 16.80
C GLN A 52 0.35 -12.81 15.96
N ARG A 53 0.24 -11.99 14.91
CA ARG A 53 -0.94 -11.93 14.04
C ARG A 53 -0.59 -12.13 12.58
N GLN A 54 -1.52 -12.74 11.86
CA GLN A 54 -1.51 -12.77 10.40
C GLN A 54 -2.58 -11.82 9.86
N ALA A 55 -2.23 -11.03 8.85
CA ALA A 55 -3.14 -10.07 8.24
C ALA A 55 -2.87 -9.91 6.74
N LYS A 56 -3.90 -9.51 6.02
CA LYS A 56 -3.76 -8.93 4.67
C LYS A 56 -3.38 -7.47 4.83
N VAL A 57 -2.27 -7.04 4.25
CA VAL A 57 -1.75 -5.68 4.40
C VAL A 57 -1.62 -5.00 3.05
N ILE A 58 -1.97 -3.71 3.02
CA ILE A 58 -1.82 -2.84 1.85
C ILE A 58 -1.11 -1.58 2.32
N VAL A 59 -0.02 -1.22 1.64
CA VAL A 59 0.72 0.02 1.89
C VAL A 59 0.50 0.96 0.71
N LEU A 60 -0.19 2.07 0.96
CA LEU A 60 -0.45 3.10 -0.05
C LEU A 60 0.47 4.28 0.21
N ARG A 61 1.26 4.65 -0.81
CA ARG A 61 2.22 5.75 -0.72
C ARG A 61 2.15 6.68 -1.94
N GLU A 62 1.84 7.94 -1.66
CA GLU A 62 1.81 9.03 -2.64
C GLU A 62 3.00 9.97 -2.42
N SER A 63 3.86 10.13 -3.44
CA SER A 63 4.96 11.10 -3.42
C SER A 63 4.52 12.36 -4.16
N ARG A 64 4.41 13.48 -3.43
CA ARG A 64 3.94 14.76 -3.96
C ARG A 64 5.08 15.56 -4.62
N PRO A 65 4.79 16.50 -5.54
CA PRO A 65 5.80 17.33 -6.23
C PRO A 65 6.77 18.11 -5.33
N GLY A 66 6.40 18.43 -4.09
CA GLY A 66 7.29 19.07 -3.11
C GLY A 66 8.36 18.15 -2.52
N TYR A 67 8.44 16.89 -2.96
CA TYR A 67 9.43 15.92 -2.51
C TYR A 67 10.72 16.04 -3.34
N ILE A 68 11.59 16.96 -2.92
CA ILE A 68 12.80 17.37 -3.68
C ILE A 68 13.97 16.39 -3.48
N MET A 69 14.04 15.65 -2.36
CA MET A 69 15.22 14.85 -2.01
C MET A 69 14.98 13.33 -2.12
N PRO A 70 15.67 12.58 -3.00
CA PRO A 70 15.51 11.15 -3.14
C PRO A 70 16.23 10.37 -2.02
N VAL A 71 15.67 10.37 -0.82
CA VAL A 71 16.17 9.61 0.36
C VAL A 71 16.00 8.07 0.19
N GLY A 72 15.44 7.64 -0.95
CA GLY A 72 15.44 6.25 -1.39
C GLY A 72 14.66 5.29 -0.48
N VAL A 73 15.18 4.06 -0.38
CA VAL A 73 14.54 2.93 0.31
C VAL A 73 14.41 3.15 1.82
N TRP A 74 15.38 3.83 2.43
CA TRP A 74 15.38 4.11 3.88
C TRP A 74 14.13 4.88 4.31
N GLN A 75 13.73 5.86 3.51
CA GLN A 75 12.57 6.69 3.81
C GLN A 75 11.26 5.89 3.85
N VAL A 76 11.12 4.86 3.00
CA VAL A 76 9.95 3.96 3.06
C VAL A 76 9.96 3.20 4.37
N ARG A 77 11.11 2.60 4.71
CA ARG A 77 11.24 1.77 5.90
C ARG A 77 10.89 2.55 7.17
N GLU A 78 11.47 3.74 7.33
CA GLU A 78 11.25 4.54 8.54
C GLU A 78 9.83 5.11 8.62
N ASN A 79 9.25 5.55 7.50
CA ASN A 79 7.85 6.02 7.51
C ASN A 79 6.87 4.89 7.85
N VAL A 80 7.07 3.69 7.29
CA VAL A 80 6.20 2.55 7.58
C VAL A 80 6.36 2.11 9.03
N ARG A 81 7.59 2.03 9.56
CA ARG A 81 7.82 1.73 10.99
C ARG A 81 7.19 2.79 11.90
N ASN A 82 7.34 4.07 11.55
CA ASN A 82 6.72 5.15 12.31
C ASN A 82 5.19 5.01 12.31
N ALA A 83 4.59 4.70 11.16
CA ALA A 83 3.15 4.45 11.07
C ALA A 83 2.70 3.28 11.96
N MET A 84 3.46 2.18 12.01
CA MET A 84 3.15 1.02 12.88
C MET A 84 3.32 1.30 14.38
N ARG A 85 4.10 2.32 14.77
CA ARG A 85 4.28 2.73 16.17
C ARG A 85 3.18 3.66 16.68
N GLN A 86 2.44 4.29 15.78
CA GLN A 86 1.38 5.24 16.12
C GLN A 86 0.07 4.50 16.47
N LYS A 87 -0.82 5.19 17.19
CA LYS A 87 -2.16 4.66 17.46
C LYS A 87 -2.93 4.51 16.13
N PRO A 88 -3.39 3.30 15.76
CA PRO A 88 -4.07 3.09 14.50
C PRO A 88 -5.49 3.66 14.53
N TYR A 89 -5.97 4.05 13.35
CA TYR A 89 -7.40 4.29 13.13
C TYR A 89 -8.06 2.94 12.84
N VAL A 90 -9.11 2.61 13.59
CA VAL A 90 -9.83 1.34 13.48
C VAL A 90 -11.19 1.60 12.83
N PHE A 91 -11.51 0.83 11.80
CA PHE A 91 -12.76 0.93 11.05
C PHE A 91 -13.48 -0.41 11.08
N LYS A 92 -14.81 -0.40 10.99
CA LYS A 92 -15.61 -1.64 10.97
C LYS A 92 -15.64 -2.26 9.59
N THR A 93 -15.57 -1.43 8.54
CA THR A 93 -15.65 -1.88 7.15
C THR A 93 -14.50 -1.34 6.31
N LEU A 94 -14.19 -2.04 5.22
CA LEU A 94 -13.22 -1.55 4.23
C LEU A 94 -13.68 -0.23 3.62
N ASN A 95 -14.98 -0.06 3.35
CA ASN A 95 -15.51 1.17 2.76
C ASN A 95 -15.29 2.39 3.66
N GLU A 96 -15.49 2.26 4.98
CA GLU A 96 -15.16 3.33 5.94
C GLU A 96 -13.67 3.71 5.88
N ALA A 97 -12.78 2.71 5.84
CA ALA A 97 -11.35 2.94 5.72
C ALA A 97 -10.98 3.63 4.40
N LEU A 98 -11.57 3.19 3.27
CA LEU A 98 -11.35 3.78 1.95
C LEU A 98 -11.86 5.22 1.85
N SER A 99 -13.00 5.53 2.45
CA SER A 99 -13.53 6.90 2.52
C SER A 99 -12.68 7.80 3.41
N PHE A 100 -12.10 7.29 4.50
CA PHE A 100 -11.21 8.07 5.34
C PHE A 100 -9.91 8.44 4.63
N ILE A 101 -9.32 7.50 3.87
CA ILE A 101 -8.07 7.76 3.14
C ILE A 101 -8.28 8.59 1.87
N SER A 102 -9.46 8.54 1.23
CA SER A 102 -9.73 9.29 0.01
C SER A 102 -9.62 10.80 0.22
N GLY A 103 -9.97 11.30 1.42
CA GLY A 103 -9.78 12.71 1.80
C GLY A 103 -8.32 13.13 2.04
N ARG A 104 -7.36 12.19 2.07
CA ARG A 104 -5.93 12.47 2.34
C ARG A 104 -5.04 12.37 1.10
N PHE A 105 -5.46 11.60 0.11
CA PHE A 105 -4.77 11.42 -1.16
C PHE A 105 -5.23 12.45 -2.19
N GLN A 106 -4.31 12.94 -3.03
CA GLN A 106 -4.68 13.75 -4.19
C GLN A 106 -5.10 12.87 -5.38
N ILE A 107 -4.51 11.68 -5.51
CA ILE A 107 -4.92 10.69 -6.50
C ILE A 107 -6.26 10.08 -6.06
N PRO A 108 -7.29 10.07 -6.92
CA PRO A 108 -8.57 9.44 -6.62
C PRO A 108 -8.44 7.98 -6.17
N ILE A 109 -9.18 7.60 -5.13
CA ILE A 109 -9.08 6.26 -4.53
C ILE A 109 -9.38 5.13 -5.52
N GLN A 110 -10.22 5.40 -6.53
CA GLN A 110 -10.56 4.48 -7.60
C GLN A 110 -9.32 4.03 -8.39
N LYS A 111 -8.35 4.94 -8.61
CA LYS A 111 -7.09 4.58 -9.29
C LYS A 111 -6.25 3.61 -8.47
N TRP A 112 -6.22 3.80 -7.14
CA TRP A 112 -5.54 2.88 -6.23
C TRP A 112 -6.20 1.50 -6.21
N ILE A 113 -7.53 1.46 -6.16
CA ILE A 113 -8.30 0.21 -6.19
C ILE A 113 -8.01 -0.56 -7.48
N MET A 114 -8.09 0.10 -8.64
CA MET A 114 -7.87 -0.57 -9.93
C MET A 114 -6.45 -1.11 -10.10
N LYS A 115 -5.45 -0.44 -9.51
CA LYS A 115 -4.05 -0.84 -9.64
C LYS A 115 -3.64 -1.91 -8.61
N SER A 116 -4.26 -1.95 -7.43
CA SER A 116 -3.91 -2.90 -6.36
C SER A 116 -4.62 -4.23 -6.53
N GLU A 117 -3.86 -5.31 -6.75
CA GLU A 117 -4.42 -6.66 -6.83
C GLU A 117 -5.08 -7.09 -5.52
N ILE A 118 -4.48 -6.73 -4.38
CA ILE A 118 -5.01 -7.07 -3.07
C ILE A 118 -6.36 -6.39 -2.82
N LEU A 119 -6.51 -5.10 -3.18
CA LEU A 119 -7.80 -4.40 -3.05
C LEU A 119 -8.86 -5.00 -3.97
N LYS A 120 -8.51 -5.29 -5.23
CA LYS A 120 -9.43 -5.95 -6.16
C LYS A 120 -9.91 -7.29 -5.62
N GLN A 121 -8.99 -8.10 -5.09
CA GLN A 121 -9.37 -9.37 -4.44
C GLN A 121 -10.31 -9.15 -3.26
N VAL A 122 -10.08 -8.16 -2.40
CA VAL A 122 -10.99 -7.95 -1.25
C VAL A 122 -12.37 -7.43 -1.67
N ILE A 123 -12.43 -6.62 -2.73
CA ILE A 123 -13.68 -5.96 -3.17
C ILE A 123 -14.51 -6.86 -4.10
N PHE A 124 -13.85 -7.54 -5.04
CA PHE A 124 -14.53 -8.27 -6.12
C PHE A 124 -14.57 -9.79 -5.89
N GLN A 125 -13.61 -10.38 -5.16
CA GLN A 125 -13.63 -11.82 -4.89
C GLN A 125 -14.65 -12.15 -3.80
N LYS A 126 -15.68 -12.91 -4.15
CA LYS A 126 -16.60 -13.50 -3.18
C LYS A 126 -15.94 -14.66 -2.45
N ARG A 127 -16.21 -14.81 -1.16
CA ARG A 127 -15.73 -15.94 -0.37
C ARG A 127 -16.74 -17.08 -0.45
N ILE A 128 -16.25 -18.32 -0.37
CA ILE A 128 -17.13 -19.50 -0.31
C ILE A 128 -18.10 -19.40 0.88
N THR A 129 -17.64 -18.83 1.99
CA THR A 129 -18.48 -18.55 3.18
C THR A 129 -19.66 -17.65 2.91
N ASP A 130 -19.61 -16.79 1.88
CA ASP A 130 -20.73 -15.91 1.52
C ASP A 130 -21.89 -16.68 0.88
N PHE A 131 -21.62 -17.89 0.38
CA PHE A 131 -22.60 -18.79 -0.23
C PHE A 131 -23.10 -19.87 0.73
N ILE A 132 -22.38 -20.13 1.81
CA ILE A 132 -22.82 -21.03 2.88
C ILE A 132 -23.75 -20.21 3.78
N ARG A 133 -25.05 -20.21 3.45
CA ARG A 133 -26.10 -19.69 4.33
C ARG A 133 -25.99 -20.35 5.70
N LYS A 134 -26.02 -19.54 6.76
CA LYS A 134 -26.41 -20.01 8.11
C LYS A 134 -27.90 -20.29 8.13
#